data_AF-A0A7C6YIM0-F1
#
_entry.id   AF-A0A7C6YIM0-F1
#
_cell.length_a   1.000
_cell.length_b   1.000
_cell.length_c   1.000
_cell.angle_alpha   90.00
_cell.angle_beta   90.00
_cell.angle_gamma   90.00
#
_symmetry.space_group_name_H-M   'P 1'
#
loop_
_entity.id
_entity.type
_entity.pdbx_description
1 polymer ?
#
loop_
_entity_poly.entity_id
_entity_poly.type
_entity_poly.pdbx_seq_one_letter_code
_entity_poly.pdbx_strand_id
1 'polypeptide(L)'
;MSGRKNYVDLVNQWEYCYCPSCKRIRSIAELVVSDTGISCAVCGSNNLDSPGWVICPHRKVSAVKCPRSGKGIIRDKHGARCQDRCSFRI
;
A
#
# COMPACT_ATOMS: atom_id res chain seq x y z
N MET A 1 -2.85 -24.02 -11.82
CA MET A 1 -2.05 -22.78 -11.91
C MET A 1 -1.49 -22.50 -10.51
N SER A 2 -0.16 -22.40 -10.34
CA SER A 2 0.47 -22.25 -9.02
C SER A 2 0.17 -20.88 -8.41
N GLY A 3 -0.52 -20.85 -7.26
CA GLY A 3 -0.93 -19.61 -6.58
C GLY A 3 0.24 -18.68 -6.27
N ARG A 4 1.41 -19.25 -5.94
CA ARG A 4 2.63 -18.49 -5.66
C ARG A 4 3.09 -17.61 -6.81
N LYS A 5 3.01 -18.11 -8.06
CA LYS A 5 3.43 -17.33 -9.24
C LYS A 5 2.56 -16.07 -9.38
N ASN A 6 1.26 -16.21 -9.18
CA ASN A 6 0.32 -15.09 -9.23
C ASN A 6 0.63 -14.03 -8.17
N TYR A 7 1.01 -14.45 -6.95
CA TYR A 7 1.38 -13.51 -5.89
C TYR A 7 2.72 -12.83 -6.11
N VAL A 8 3.71 -13.51 -6.70
CA VAL A 8 4.98 -12.88 -7.10
C VAL A 8 4.73 -11.79 -8.14
N ASP A 9 3.93 -12.09 -9.17
CA ASP A 9 3.57 -11.11 -10.20
C ASP A 9 2.80 -9.92 -9.60
N LEU A 10 1.89 -10.18 -8.66
CA LEU A 10 1.13 -9.15 -7.95
C LEU A 10 2.04 -8.22 -7.13
N VAL A 11 2.99 -8.77 -6.38
CA VAL A 11 3.94 -7.99 -5.57
C VAL A 11 4.85 -7.14 -6.46
N ASN A 12 5.31 -7.68 -7.59
CA ASN A 12 6.09 -6.94 -8.57
C ASN A 12 5.31 -5.76 -9.18
N GLN A 13 4.02 -5.94 -9.47
CA GLN A 13 3.16 -4.85 -9.94
C GLN A 13 2.92 -3.77 -8.88
N TRP A 14 2.87 -4.16 -7.61
CA TRP A 14 2.67 -3.21 -6.52
C TRP A 14 3.88 -2.29 -6.33
N GLU A 15 5.11 -2.77 -6.50
CA GLU A 15 6.38 -2.08 -6.17
C GLU A 15 6.57 -1.79 -4.67
N TYR A 16 5.48 -1.48 -3.97
CA TYR A 16 5.37 -1.32 -2.52
C TYR A 16 3.92 -1.48 -2.09
N CYS A 17 3.68 -1.71 -0.81
CA CYS A 17 2.33 -1.73 -0.24
C CYS A 17 2.31 -0.96 1.09
N TYR A 18 1.13 -0.70 1.65
CA TYR A 18 1.03 -0.21 3.02
C TYR A 18 0.68 -1.36 3.96
N CYS A 19 1.38 -1.44 5.10
CA CYS A 19 1.06 -2.36 6.17
C CYS A 19 0.33 -1.60 7.28
N PRO A 20 -1.00 -1.77 7.46
CA PRO A 20 -1.77 -1.13 8.52
C PRO A 20 -1.28 -1.49 9.92
N SER A 21 -0.85 -2.74 10.13
CA SER A 21 -0.31 -3.19 11.42
C SER A 21 0.99 -2.45 11.79
N CYS A 22 1.86 -2.17 10.83
CA CYS A 22 3.08 -1.39 11.06
C CYS A 22 2.88 0.13 10.91
N LYS A 23 1.73 0.55 10.38
CA LYS A 23 1.43 1.93 9.95
C LYS A 23 2.51 2.53 9.04
N ARG A 24 3.05 1.73 8.12
CA ARG A 24 4.20 2.09 7.26
C ARG A 24 4.10 1.49 5.87
N ILE A 25 4.76 2.13 4.91
CA ILE A 25 4.96 1.56 3.57
C ILE A 25 6.02 0.45 3.66
N ARG A 26 5.82 -0.64 2.92
CA ARG A 26 6.75 -1.75 2.76
C ARG A 26 7.13 -1.89 1.30
N SER A 27 8.44 -1.99 1.05
CA SER A 27 8.95 -2.37 -0.26
C SER A 27 8.74 -3.87 -0.51
N ILE A 28 8.87 -4.31 -1.77
CA ILE A 28 8.82 -5.73 -2.14
C ILE A 28 9.76 -6.59 -1.29
N ALA A 29 10.97 -6.07 -0.99
CA ALA A 29 11.97 -6.77 -0.18
C ALA A 29 11.53 -7.03 1.27
N GLU A 30 10.48 -6.33 1.74
CA GLU A 30 9.92 -6.49 3.09
C GLU A 30 8.62 -7.31 3.08
N LEU A 31 8.34 -8.03 1.98
CA LEU A 31 7.19 -8.90 1.82
C LEU A 31 7.63 -10.36 1.69
N VAL A 32 6.82 -11.24 2.27
CA VAL A 32 6.95 -12.69 2.13
C VAL A 32 5.84 -13.18 1.23
N VAL A 33 6.20 -13.90 0.17
CA VAL A 33 5.26 -14.53 -0.76
C VAL A 33 5.25 -16.04 -0.51
N SER A 34 4.07 -16.57 -0.17
CA SER A 34 3.81 -18.00 -0.01
C SER A 34 2.82 -18.50 -1.06
N ASP A 35 2.52 -19.79 -1.04
CA ASP A 35 1.49 -20.37 -1.91
C ASP A 35 0.08 -19.87 -1.56
N THR A 36 -0.11 -19.33 -0.36
CA THR A 36 -1.40 -18.91 0.20
C THR A 36 -1.60 -17.40 0.19
N GLY A 37 -0.57 -16.60 -0.12
CA GLY A 37 -0.71 -15.14 -0.16
C GLY A 37 0.58 -14.36 0.05
N ILE A 38 0.41 -13.09 0.41
CA ILE A 38 1.48 -12.12 0.66
C ILE A 38 1.35 -11.64 2.11
N SER A 39 2.46 -11.58 2.84
CA SER A 39 2.49 -11.06 4.21
C SER A 39 3.67 -10.11 4.43
N CYS A 40 3.55 -9.26 5.45
CA CYS A 40 4.63 -8.39 5.89
C CYS A 40 5.72 -9.21 6.59
N ALA A 41 6.98 -9.11 6.13
CA ALA A 41 8.10 -9.80 6.76
C ALA A 41 8.38 -9.32 8.21
N VAL A 42 7.91 -8.12 8.57
CA VAL A 42 8.18 -7.51 9.88
C VAL A 42 7.16 -7.91 10.95
N CYS A 43 5.86 -7.94 10.61
CA CYS A 43 4.80 -8.23 11.59
C CYS A 43 4.00 -9.50 11.28
N GLY A 44 4.28 -10.19 10.19
CA GLY A 44 3.58 -11.40 9.76
C GLY A 44 2.16 -11.18 9.22
N SER A 45 1.62 -9.95 9.30
CA SER A 45 0.26 -9.65 8.85
C SER A 45 0.11 -9.84 7.33
N ASN A 46 -0.96 -10.53 6.94
CA ASN A 46 -1.42 -10.66 5.55
C ASN A 46 -2.43 -9.57 5.14
N ASN A 47 -2.84 -8.72 6.09
CA ASN A 47 -3.71 -7.58 5.81
C ASN A 47 -2.85 -6.42 5.29
N LEU A 48 -2.58 -6.42 3.99
CA LEU A 48 -1.80 -5.40 3.30
C LEU A 48 -2.72 -4.57 2.41
N ASP A 49 -2.54 -3.25 2.44
CA ASP A 49 -3.20 -2.36 1.52
C ASP A 49 -2.39 -2.30 0.22
N SER A 50 -3.02 -2.68 -0.89
CA SER A 50 -2.43 -2.54 -2.22
C SER A 50 -2.33 -1.05 -2.60
N PRO A 51 -1.28 -0.68 -3.34
CA PRO A 51 -1.16 0.67 -3.85
C PRO A 51 -2.12 0.90 -5.02
N GLY A 52 -2.50 2.16 -5.25
CA GLY A 52 -3.43 2.53 -6.30
C GLY A 52 -3.29 3.99 -6.70
N TRP A 53 -3.58 4.29 -7.96
CA TRP A 53 -3.49 5.64 -8.50
C TRP A 53 -4.66 6.50 -8.00
N VAL A 54 -4.35 7.56 -7.28
CA VAL A 54 -5.34 8.51 -6.76
C VAL A 54 -4.82 9.94 -6.84
N ILE A 55 -5.75 10.90 -6.88
CA ILE A 55 -5.41 12.32 -6.71
C ILE A 55 -5.17 12.56 -5.22
N CYS A 56 -3.90 12.60 -4.82
CA CYS A 56 -3.53 12.80 -3.42
C CYS A 56 -3.75 14.27 -3.01
N PRO A 57 -4.51 14.55 -1.93
CA PRO A 57 -4.74 15.92 -1.46
C PRO A 57 -3.48 16.69 -1.05
N HIS A 58 -2.38 16.00 -0.75
CA HIS A 58 -1.09 16.63 -0.45
C HIS A 58 -0.30 17.04 -1.69
N ARG A 59 -0.50 16.36 -2.83
CA ARG A 59 0.21 16.65 -4.09
C ARG A 59 -0.62 17.58 -4.99
N LYS A 60 -1.96 17.53 -4.90
CA LYS A 60 -2.97 18.41 -5.56
C LYS A 60 -2.95 18.53 -7.09
N VAL A 61 -1.85 18.22 -7.78
CA VAL A 61 -1.71 18.45 -9.24
C VAL A 61 -1.73 17.19 -10.11
N SER A 62 -1.47 16.00 -9.56
CA SER A 62 -1.41 14.78 -10.37
C SER A 62 -1.84 13.53 -9.60
N ALA A 63 -2.27 12.52 -10.35
CA ALA A 63 -2.47 11.18 -9.81
C ALA A 63 -1.11 10.63 -9.35
N VAL A 64 -1.08 10.07 -8.14
CA VAL A 64 0.08 9.40 -7.57
C VAL A 64 -0.32 8.00 -7.15
N LYS A 65 0.63 7.07 -7.21
CA LYS A 65 0.44 5.70 -6.74
C LYS A 65 0.42 5.71 -5.20
N CYS A 66 -0.74 5.94 -4.60
CA CYS A 66 -0.92 6.00 -3.15
C CYS A 66 -0.78 4.60 -2.56
N PRO A 67 0.02 4.41 -1.49
CA PRO A 67 0.25 3.09 -0.89
C PRO A 67 -1.00 2.51 -0.20
N ARG A 68 -2.02 3.34 0.02
CA ARG A 68 -3.32 2.96 0.61
C ARG A 68 -4.49 3.03 -0.35
N SER A 69 -4.24 3.22 -1.66
CA SER A 69 -5.29 3.39 -2.67
C SER A 69 -6.36 4.42 -2.28
N GLY A 70 -5.97 5.50 -1.60
CA GLY A 70 -6.88 6.56 -1.17
C GLY A 70 -7.76 6.26 0.04
N LYS A 71 -7.64 5.11 0.72
CA LYS A 71 -8.44 4.76 1.92
C LYS A 71 -8.37 5.80 3.06
N GLY A 72 -7.27 6.55 3.16
CA GLY A 72 -7.09 7.63 4.14
C GLY A 72 -7.62 9.00 3.69
N ILE A 73 -8.10 9.12 2.45
CA ILE A 73 -8.63 10.37 1.91
C ILE A 73 -10.08 10.51 2.35
N ILE A 74 -10.37 11.59 3.05
CA ILE A 74 -11.72 11.97 3.46
C ILE A 74 -12.07 13.32 2.84
N ARG A 75 -13.36 13.56 2.63
CA ARG A 75 -13.90 14.84 2.16
C ARG A 75 -14.72 15.45 3.29
N ASP A 76 -14.41 16.69 3.63
CA ASP A 76 -15.21 17.50 4.54
C ASP A 76 -15.54 18.86 3.89
N LYS A 77 -16.16 19.76 4.65
CA LYS A 77 -16.57 21.09 4.18
C LYS A 77 -15.41 21.97 3.70
N HIS A 78 -14.16 21.63 4.04
CA HIS A 78 -12.95 22.36 3.64
C HIS A 78 -12.21 21.68 2.47
N GLY A 79 -12.75 20.59 1.93
CA GLY A 79 -12.20 19.86 0.78
C GLY A 79 -11.71 18.45 1.14
N ALA A 80 -10.86 17.90 0.27
CA ALA A 80 -10.26 16.59 0.49
C ALA A 80 -9.02 16.72 1.39
N ARG A 81 -8.89 15.85 2.40
CA ARG A 81 -7.68 15.71 3.23
C ARG A 81 -7.32 14.24 3.41
N CYS A 82 -6.03 13.93 3.50
CA CYS A 82 -5.55 12.59 3.82
C CYS A 82 -5.21 12.54 5.32
N GLN A 83 -5.75 11.56 6.05
CA GLN A 83 -5.47 11.36 7.47
C GLN A 83 -4.15 10.60 7.71
N ASP A 84 -3.70 9.83 6.72
CA ASP A 84 -2.49 9.02 6.84
C ASP A 84 -1.24 9.79 6.42
N ARG A 85 -0.20 9.73 7.25
CA ARG A 85 1.16 10.16 6.90
C ARG A 85 1.95 8.98 6.35
N CYS A 86 1.77 8.72 5.06
CA CYS A 86 2.47 7.65 4.36
C CYS A 86 3.95 8.01 4.16
N SER A 87 4.87 7.17 4.65
CA SER A 87 6.32 7.33 4.46
C SER A 87 7.02 5.98 4.34
N PHE A 88 8.13 5.93 3.60
CA PHE A 88 8.99 4.75 3.46
C PHE A 88 9.93 4.59 4.68
N ARG A 89 10.47 5.70 5.20
CA ARG A 89 11.34 5.80 6.38
C ARG A 89 11.08 7.13 7.08
N ILE A 90 11.33 7.19 8.40
CA ILE A 90 11.51 8.44 9.15
C ILE A 90 13.01 8.70 9.19
#